data_AF-A0AAW5REF8-F1
#
_entry.id   AF-A0AAW5REF8-F1
#
_cell.length_a   1.000
_cell.length_b   1.000
_cell.length_c   1.000
_cell.angle_alpha   90.00
_cell.angle_beta   90.00
_cell.angle_gamma   90.00
#
_symmetry.space_group_name_H-M   'P 1'
#
loop_
_entity.id
_entity.type
_entity.pdbx_description
1 polymer ?
#
loop_
_entity_poly.entity_id
_entity_poly.type
_entity_poly.pdbx_seq_one_letter_code
_entity_poly.pdbx_strand_id
1 'polypeptide(L)'
;MINESQKADLPASLARGAPLSSDSWSDFVARLRHDCVGEGVHDHCTADAIFKVEARVIIYGIDRAYTDKQAVICDDSTWFSPLEYWEDLDDEQQSRLNQVVQQSHECNFLGLDESDQWDLLDEIDDHSVVGWDEKWEHVNSHFTKDAAEAFIERKRHDYRKGIRVYVDAQTHCWEYNTIKEAILQGRIGLTDELQRVKEEQTALIEFIKSTADVLDELSSETNTSRLKGGAAGAASGLRKAVARLSEAFCVESAA
;
A
#
# COMPACT_ATOMS: atom_id res chain seq x y z
N MET A 1 -10.26 -16.87 6.67
CA MET A 1 -11.24 -16.33 5.69
C MET A 1 -12.32 -15.61 6.47
N ILE A 2 -12.41 -14.30 6.30
CA ILE A 2 -13.50 -13.50 6.86
C ILE A 2 -14.71 -13.72 5.94
N ASN A 3 -15.83 -14.20 6.48
CA ASN A 3 -17.03 -14.48 5.66
C ASN A 3 -17.71 -13.17 5.22
N GLU A 4 -18.51 -13.15 4.16
CA GLU A 4 -19.11 -11.91 3.61
C GLU A 4 -19.91 -11.10 4.66
N SER A 5 -20.57 -11.79 5.60
CA SER A 5 -21.29 -11.18 6.72
C SER A 5 -20.38 -10.43 7.70
N GLN A 6 -19.12 -10.83 7.86
CA GLN A 6 -18.13 -10.15 8.72
C GLN A 6 -17.43 -8.99 7.98
N LYS A 7 -17.53 -8.95 6.64
CA LYS A 7 -16.95 -7.89 5.81
C LYS A 7 -17.81 -6.62 5.80
N ALA A 8 -19.11 -6.76 6.06
CA ALA A 8 -20.08 -5.66 6.13
C ALA A 8 -19.94 -4.79 7.39
N ASP A 9 -19.43 -5.33 8.49
CA ASP A 9 -19.22 -4.60 9.76
C ASP A 9 -17.86 -3.88 9.84
N LEU A 10 -17.01 -4.02 8.82
CA LEU A 10 -15.71 -3.37 8.80
C LEU A 10 -15.85 -1.92 8.31
N PRO A 11 -15.17 -0.95 8.96
CA PRO A 11 -15.26 0.45 8.57
C PRO A 11 -14.90 0.68 7.10
N ALA A 12 -15.52 1.65 6.44
CA ALA A 12 -15.18 2.00 5.06
C ALA A 12 -13.70 2.39 4.96
N SER A 13 -12.92 1.68 4.13
CA SER A 13 -11.47 1.89 4.02
C SER A 13 -10.99 1.78 2.58
N LEU A 14 -10.17 2.75 2.17
CA LEU A 14 -9.53 2.76 0.84
C LEU A 14 -8.62 1.53 0.64
N ALA A 15 -8.04 0.96 1.70
CA ALA A 15 -7.25 -0.28 1.63
C ALA A 15 -8.04 -1.45 1.02
N ARG A 16 -9.37 -1.41 1.16
CA ARG A 16 -10.30 -2.44 0.68
C ARG A 16 -11.13 -2.01 -0.53
N GLY A 17 -10.82 -0.86 -1.12
CA GLY A 17 -11.51 -0.34 -2.31
C GLY A 17 -12.84 0.36 -2.01
N ALA A 18 -13.05 0.85 -0.78
CA ALA A 18 -14.20 1.71 -0.50
C ALA A 18 -14.13 3.02 -1.33
N PRO A 19 -15.26 3.65 -1.66
CA PRO A 19 -15.28 4.97 -2.29
C PRO A 19 -14.59 6.03 -1.41
N LEU A 20 -14.02 7.04 -2.06
CA LEU A 20 -13.46 8.19 -1.37
C LEU A 20 -14.58 8.98 -0.67
N SER A 21 -14.53 9.00 0.65
CA SER A 21 -15.45 9.64 1.58
C SER A 21 -14.69 10.16 2.79
N SER A 22 -15.30 11.03 3.60
CA SER A 22 -14.69 11.56 4.83
C SER A 22 -14.16 10.45 5.75
N ASP A 23 -14.95 9.41 6.00
CA ASP A 23 -14.56 8.28 6.85
C ASP A 23 -13.38 7.50 6.27
N SER A 24 -13.45 7.13 4.98
CA SER A 24 -12.40 6.36 4.31
C SER A 24 -11.08 7.16 4.15
N TRP A 25 -11.19 8.49 4.05
CA TRP A 25 -10.05 9.40 3.99
C TRP A 25 -9.39 9.52 5.36
N SER A 26 -10.19 9.70 6.41
CA SER A 26 -9.70 9.74 7.79
C SER A 26 -8.99 8.43 8.17
N ASP A 27 -9.59 7.28 7.82
CA ASP A 27 -8.97 5.96 7.96
C ASP A 27 -7.63 5.87 7.22
N PHE A 28 -7.58 6.33 5.97
CA PHE A 28 -6.35 6.34 5.18
C PHE A 28 -5.26 7.21 5.81
N VAL A 29 -5.58 8.45 6.21
CA VAL A 29 -4.62 9.36 6.84
C VAL A 29 -4.12 8.80 8.18
N ALA A 30 -4.99 8.14 8.96
CA ALA A 30 -4.60 7.49 10.21
C ALA A 30 -3.58 6.37 9.98
N ARG A 31 -3.81 5.50 9.00
CA ARG A 31 -2.88 4.42 8.62
C ARG A 31 -1.58 4.97 8.04
N LEU A 32 -1.65 5.99 7.18
CA LEU A 32 -0.46 6.66 6.66
C LEU A 32 0.38 7.29 7.79
N ARG A 33 -0.28 7.91 8.78
CA ARG A 33 0.40 8.48 9.94
C ARG A 33 1.07 7.40 10.78
N HIS A 34 0.40 6.27 11.00
CA HIS A 34 0.99 5.11 11.68
C HIS A 34 2.28 4.67 10.99
N ASP A 35 2.24 4.47 9.67
CA ASP A 35 3.35 3.90 8.90
C ASP A 35 4.48 4.91 8.62
N CYS A 36 4.22 6.21 8.58
CA CYS A 36 5.27 7.19 8.26
C CYS A 36 5.82 7.97 9.46
N VAL A 37 5.05 8.12 10.53
CA VAL A 37 5.42 8.97 11.69
C VAL A 37 5.10 8.30 13.03
N GLY A 38 4.35 7.20 13.02
CA GLY A 38 3.90 6.49 14.22
C GLY A 38 4.73 5.25 14.52
N GLU A 39 4.11 4.31 15.25
CA GLU A 39 4.77 3.10 15.75
C GLU A 39 5.26 2.18 14.63
N GLY A 40 4.58 2.15 13.48
CA GLY A 40 4.95 1.30 12.34
C GLY A 40 6.35 1.57 11.79
N VAL A 41 6.87 2.80 11.96
CA VAL A 41 8.25 3.16 11.58
C VAL A 41 9.26 2.26 12.29
N HIS A 42 8.98 1.79 13.50
CA HIS A 42 9.86 0.87 14.22
C HIS A 42 9.88 -0.53 13.60
N ASP A 43 8.79 -0.96 12.99
CA ASP A 43 8.69 -2.29 12.35
C ASP A 43 9.50 -2.35 11.05
N HIS A 44 9.50 -1.28 10.26
CA HIS A 44 10.17 -1.24 8.95
C HIS A 44 11.37 -0.29 8.86
N CYS A 45 11.77 0.33 9.98
CA CYS A 45 12.99 1.13 10.13
C CYS A 45 13.12 2.36 9.22
N THR A 46 12.02 2.88 8.65
CA THR A 46 12.04 4.06 7.76
C THR A 46 10.75 4.87 7.82
N ALA A 47 10.84 6.19 7.91
CA ALA A 47 9.68 7.08 7.81
C ALA A 47 9.22 7.27 6.33
N ASP A 48 10.12 7.04 5.38
CA ASP A 48 9.87 7.19 3.95
C ASP A 48 9.37 5.88 3.32
N ALA A 49 8.55 5.12 4.05
CA ALA A 49 8.10 3.80 3.61
C ALA A 49 7.24 3.88 2.34
N ILE A 50 7.46 2.90 1.46
CA ILE A 50 6.49 2.43 0.47
C ILE A 50 6.36 0.91 0.60
N PHE A 51 5.13 0.41 0.56
CA PHE A 51 4.85 -1.01 0.73
C PHE A 51 4.65 -1.63 -0.63
N LYS A 52 5.67 -2.32 -1.13
CA LYS A 52 5.62 -3.04 -2.41
C LYS A 52 5.03 -4.42 -2.18
N VAL A 53 4.13 -4.82 -3.06
CA VAL A 53 3.71 -6.21 -3.19
C VAL A 53 4.59 -6.84 -4.26
N GLU A 54 5.21 -7.97 -3.91
CA GLU A 54 6.08 -8.73 -4.81
C GLU A 54 5.59 -10.17 -4.96
N ALA A 55 5.67 -10.71 -6.17
CA ALA A 55 5.34 -12.09 -6.47
C ALA A 55 6.62 -12.92 -6.67
N ARG A 56 6.63 -14.14 -6.13
CA ARG A 56 7.73 -15.08 -6.31
C ARG A 56 7.69 -15.67 -7.72
N VAL A 57 8.78 -15.53 -8.45
CA VAL A 57 8.98 -16.09 -9.78
C VAL A 57 10.16 -17.05 -9.72
N ILE A 58 9.95 -18.25 -10.25
CA ILE A 58 10.96 -19.30 -10.35
C ILE A 58 11.43 -19.35 -11.79
N ILE A 59 12.75 -19.30 -11.97
CA ILE A 59 13.44 -19.35 -13.25
C ILE A 59 14.09 -20.73 -13.35
N TYR A 60 13.85 -21.43 -14.46
CA TYR A 60 14.41 -22.75 -14.75
C TYR A 60 15.35 -22.68 -15.96
N GLY A 61 16.12 -23.76 -16.16
CA GLY A 61 17.04 -23.88 -17.30
C GLY A 61 18.40 -23.24 -17.06
N ILE A 62 18.76 -23.00 -15.81
CA ILE A 62 20.14 -22.65 -15.44
C ILE A 62 20.96 -23.94 -15.56
N ASP A 63 22.13 -23.84 -16.16
CA ASP A 63 23.07 -24.97 -16.22
C ASP A 63 23.48 -25.37 -14.79
N ARG A 64 23.42 -26.68 -14.50
CA ARG A 64 23.68 -27.28 -13.18
C ARG A 64 25.09 -26.95 -12.65
N ALA A 65 26.04 -26.58 -13.51
CA ALA A 65 27.37 -26.14 -13.09
C ALA A 65 27.40 -24.71 -12.50
N TYR A 66 26.34 -23.93 -12.67
CA TYR A 66 26.25 -22.53 -12.24
C TYR A 66 25.35 -22.30 -11.02
N THR A 67 24.70 -23.34 -10.51
CA THR A 67 23.82 -23.25 -9.35
C THR A 67 23.82 -24.57 -8.57
N ASP A 68 23.70 -24.49 -7.26
CA ASP A 68 23.51 -25.62 -6.36
C ASP A 68 22.03 -26.02 -6.23
N LYS A 69 21.12 -25.17 -6.72
CA LYS A 69 19.67 -25.40 -6.72
C LYS A 69 19.26 -26.18 -7.95
N GLN A 70 18.80 -27.41 -7.77
CA GLN A 70 18.33 -28.29 -8.84
C GLN A 70 16.84 -28.57 -8.72
N ALA A 71 16.19 -28.83 -9.85
CA ALA A 71 14.80 -29.23 -9.91
C ALA A 71 14.61 -30.29 -11.00
N VAL A 72 13.76 -31.26 -10.73
CA VAL A 72 13.26 -32.22 -11.73
C VAL A 72 11.99 -31.66 -12.32
N ILE A 73 11.92 -31.63 -13.64
CA ILE A 73 10.72 -31.28 -14.41
C ILE A 73 10.29 -32.52 -15.19
N CYS A 74 9.04 -32.93 -15.00
CA CYS A 74 8.40 -33.99 -15.78
C CYS A 74 6.97 -33.52 -16.09
N ASP A 75 6.63 -33.44 -17.37
CA ASP A 75 5.40 -32.83 -17.86
C ASP A 75 5.13 -31.44 -17.24
N ASP A 76 4.01 -31.27 -16.53
CA ASP A 76 3.59 -30.04 -15.84
C ASP A 76 4.01 -30.00 -14.37
N SER A 77 4.75 -31.02 -13.91
CA SER A 77 5.15 -31.20 -12.51
C SER A 77 6.59 -30.76 -12.28
N THR A 78 6.87 -30.31 -11.06
CA THR A 78 8.21 -29.87 -10.68
C THR A 78 8.49 -30.17 -9.22
N TRP A 79 9.66 -30.73 -8.95
CA TRP A 79 10.13 -31.06 -7.60
C TRP A 79 11.50 -30.43 -7.37
N PHE A 80 11.70 -29.84 -6.20
CA PHE A 80 12.93 -29.10 -5.84
C PHE A 80 13.90 -29.94 -5.01
N SER A 81 13.60 -31.22 -4.81
CA SER A 81 14.54 -32.23 -4.29
C SER A 81 14.19 -33.62 -4.83
N PRO A 82 15.14 -34.58 -4.82
CA PRO A 82 14.84 -35.96 -5.21
C PRO A 82 13.89 -36.64 -4.23
N LEU A 83 13.90 -36.20 -2.96
CA LEU A 83 12.96 -36.67 -1.94
C LEU A 83 11.52 -36.23 -2.24
N GLU A 84 11.32 -34.95 -2.61
CA GLU A 84 10.01 -34.45 -3.01
C GLU A 84 9.47 -35.23 -4.22
N TYR A 85 10.32 -35.53 -5.20
CA TYR A 85 9.97 -36.38 -6.33
C TYR A 85 9.56 -37.78 -5.87
N TRP A 86 10.39 -38.42 -5.04
CA TRP A 86 10.13 -39.75 -4.50
C TRP A 86 8.80 -39.86 -3.74
N GLU A 87 8.50 -38.87 -2.90
CA GLU A 87 7.27 -38.85 -2.08
C GLU A 87 5.99 -38.68 -2.89
N ASP A 88 6.08 -38.11 -4.09
CA ASP A 88 4.94 -37.93 -5.00
C ASP A 88 4.68 -39.16 -5.90
N LEU A 89 5.66 -40.08 -5.98
CA LEU A 89 5.50 -41.35 -6.70
C LEU A 89 4.61 -42.33 -5.95
N ASP A 90 3.81 -43.10 -6.69
CA ASP A 90 3.09 -44.25 -6.16
C ASP A 90 4.01 -45.46 -5.85
N ASP A 91 3.50 -46.44 -5.10
CA ASP A 91 4.27 -47.62 -4.68
C ASP A 91 4.87 -48.41 -5.87
N GLU A 92 4.20 -48.41 -7.02
CA GLU A 92 4.65 -49.11 -8.23
C GLU A 92 5.79 -48.34 -8.91
N GLN A 93 5.65 -47.03 -9.05
CA GLN A 93 6.67 -46.11 -9.55
C GLN A 93 7.92 -46.15 -8.67
N GLN A 94 7.76 -46.07 -7.35
CA GLN A 94 8.85 -46.20 -6.38
C GLN A 94 9.56 -47.56 -6.50
N SER A 95 8.80 -48.64 -6.66
CA SER A 95 9.36 -49.98 -6.85
C SER A 95 10.15 -50.11 -8.15
N ARG A 96 9.65 -49.53 -9.26
CA ARG A 96 10.36 -49.50 -10.55
C ARG A 96 11.65 -48.70 -10.45
N LEU A 97 11.62 -47.52 -9.84
CA LEU A 97 12.80 -46.68 -9.66
C LEU A 97 13.86 -47.38 -8.82
N ASN A 98 13.47 -48.05 -7.72
CA ASN A 98 14.37 -48.88 -6.93
C ASN A 98 14.96 -50.04 -7.73
N GLN A 99 14.17 -50.71 -8.59
CA GLN A 99 14.69 -51.79 -9.44
C GLN A 99 15.74 -51.29 -10.44
N VAL A 100 15.59 -50.07 -10.97
CA VAL A 100 16.60 -49.44 -11.84
C VAL A 100 17.90 -49.20 -11.08
N VAL A 101 17.81 -48.59 -9.89
CA VAL A 101 18.98 -48.34 -9.02
C VAL A 101 19.70 -49.65 -8.66
N GLN A 102 18.93 -50.67 -8.29
CA GLN A 102 19.45 -51.98 -7.86
C GLN A 102 20.17 -52.76 -8.96
N GLN A 103 20.01 -52.38 -10.24
CA GLN A 103 20.78 -52.99 -11.34
C GLN A 103 22.26 -52.58 -11.32
N SER A 104 22.57 -51.39 -10.78
CA SER A 104 23.92 -50.81 -10.78
C SER A 104 24.47 -50.57 -9.37
N HIS A 105 23.62 -50.56 -8.34
CA HIS A 105 23.98 -50.29 -6.95
C HIS A 105 23.33 -51.30 -5.99
N GLU A 106 23.93 -51.55 -4.82
CA GLU A 106 23.38 -52.46 -3.80
C GLU A 106 22.38 -51.75 -2.84
N CYS A 107 21.72 -50.68 -3.30
CA CYS A 107 20.82 -49.86 -2.51
C CYS A 107 19.54 -49.47 -3.26
N ASN A 108 18.62 -48.81 -2.55
CA ASN A 108 17.43 -48.18 -3.12
C ASN A 108 17.74 -46.74 -3.54
N PHE A 109 16.82 -46.09 -4.26
CA PHE A 109 16.97 -44.71 -4.72
C PHE A 109 17.38 -43.73 -3.61
N LEU A 110 16.65 -43.69 -2.50
CA LEU A 110 16.98 -42.84 -1.34
C LEU A 110 18.27 -43.24 -0.61
N GLY A 111 18.87 -44.38 -0.96
CA GLY A 111 20.15 -44.83 -0.44
C GLY A 111 21.35 -44.39 -1.28
N LEU A 112 21.13 -43.85 -2.48
CA LEU A 112 22.15 -43.16 -3.26
C LEU A 112 22.53 -41.83 -2.59
N ASP A 113 23.72 -41.32 -2.88
CA ASP A 113 24.01 -39.93 -2.55
C ASP A 113 23.18 -38.97 -3.42
N GLU A 114 23.01 -37.74 -2.96
CA GLU A 114 22.13 -36.78 -3.63
C GLU A 114 22.58 -36.47 -5.06
N SER A 115 23.89 -36.47 -5.35
CA SER A 115 24.40 -36.23 -6.71
C SER A 115 23.99 -37.37 -7.63
N ASP A 116 24.19 -38.61 -7.21
CA ASP A 116 23.80 -39.81 -7.94
C ASP A 116 22.27 -39.88 -8.12
N GLN A 117 21.49 -39.41 -7.15
CA GLN A 117 20.03 -39.29 -7.28
C GLN A 117 19.66 -38.32 -8.41
N TRP A 118 20.27 -37.13 -8.46
CA TRP A 118 20.00 -36.16 -9.52
C TRP A 118 20.43 -36.68 -10.89
N ASP A 119 21.60 -37.29 -11.00
CA ASP A 119 22.10 -37.83 -12.27
C ASP A 119 21.20 -38.96 -12.78
N LEU A 120 20.73 -39.84 -11.90
CA LEU A 120 19.79 -40.89 -12.28
C LEU A 120 18.45 -40.32 -12.75
N LEU A 121 17.92 -39.28 -12.09
CA LEU A 121 16.67 -38.66 -12.51
C LEU A 121 16.79 -37.95 -13.88
N ASP A 122 17.97 -37.47 -14.24
CA ASP A 122 18.24 -36.85 -15.56
C ASP A 122 18.33 -37.88 -16.70
N GLU A 123 18.60 -39.15 -16.36
CA GLU A 123 18.64 -40.26 -17.31
C GLU A 123 17.25 -40.88 -17.58
N ILE A 124 16.23 -40.58 -16.76
CA ILE A 124 14.87 -41.09 -16.97
C ILE A 124 14.22 -40.36 -18.14
N ASP A 125 13.65 -41.12 -19.09
CA ASP A 125 12.88 -40.56 -20.20
C ASP A 125 11.79 -39.60 -19.70
N ASP A 126 11.55 -38.53 -20.46
CA ASP A 126 10.58 -37.46 -20.15
C ASP A 126 10.85 -36.66 -18.86
N HIS A 127 12.03 -36.84 -18.25
CA HIS A 127 12.52 -36.00 -17.15
C HIS A 127 13.56 -35.01 -17.66
N SER A 128 13.67 -33.87 -16.97
CA SER A 128 14.75 -32.91 -17.18
C SER A 128 15.20 -32.39 -15.83
N VAL A 129 16.47 -32.60 -15.50
CA VAL A 129 17.07 -32.04 -14.29
C VAL A 129 17.78 -30.75 -14.67
N VAL A 130 17.27 -29.64 -14.15
CA VAL A 130 17.79 -28.31 -14.47
C VAL A 130 18.12 -27.53 -13.21
N GLY A 131 19.09 -26.63 -13.33
CA GLY A 131 19.29 -25.60 -12.33
C GLY A 131 18.13 -24.61 -12.31
N TRP A 132 17.81 -24.10 -11.13
CA TRP A 132 16.80 -23.06 -10.95
C TRP A 132 17.29 -21.93 -10.04
N ASP A 133 16.60 -20.80 -10.12
CA ASP A 133 16.72 -19.72 -9.14
C ASP A 133 15.38 -19.02 -8.95
N GLU A 134 15.27 -18.18 -7.93
CA GLU A 134 14.09 -17.39 -7.67
C GLU A 134 14.38 -15.90 -7.64
N LYS A 135 13.39 -15.13 -8.08
CA LYS A 135 13.35 -13.69 -7.88
C LYS A 135 11.98 -13.26 -7.43
N TRP A 136 11.93 -12.10 -6.79
CA TRP A 136 10.70 -11.43 -6.42
C TRP A 136 10.46 -10.30 -7.42
N GLU A 137 9.35 -10.39 -8.14
CA GLU A 137 8.96 -9.39 -9.14
C GLU A 137 7.93 -8.42 -8.58
N HIS A 138 8.09 -7.15 -8.91
CA HIS A 138 7.18 -6.10 -8.49
C HIS A 138 5.77 -6.29 -9.09
N VAL A 139 4.74 -6.23 -8.24
CA VAL A 139 3.33 -6.30 -8.66
C VAL A 139 2.65 -4.94 -8.52
N ASN A 140 2.73 -4.33 -7.34
CA ASN A 140 2.07 -3.05 -7.03
C ASN A 140 2.75 -2.38 -5.83
N SER A 141 2.49 -1.09 -5.62
CA SER A 141 2.93 -0.30 -4.47
C SER A 141 1.75 0.33 -3.74
N HIS A 142 1.84 0.39 -2.41
CA HIS A 142 0.84 0.99 -1.55
C HIS A 142 1.48 1.97 -0.58
N PHE A 143 0.73 3.03 -0.25
CA PHE A 143 1.13 4.02 0.76
C PHE A 143 1.16 3.49 2.19
N THR A 144 0.42 2.41 2.47
CA THR A 144 0.23 1.87 3.84
C THR A 144 0.34 0.35 3.84
N LYS A 145 0.87 -0.23 4.91
CA LYS A 145 1.04 -1.68 5.08
C LYS A 145 -0.29 -2.43 4.94
N ASP A 146 -1.32 -1.98 5.66
CA ASP A 146 -2.66 -2.57 5.64
C ASP A 146 -3.26 -2.66 4.23
N ALA A 147 -2.96 -1.69 3.35
CA ALA A 147 -3.46 -1.71 1.98
C ALA A 147 -2.74 -2.76 1.12
N ALA A 148 -1.44 -2.97 1.33
CA ALA A 148 -0.67 -4.02 0.68
C ALA A 148 -1.12 -5.42 1.17
N GLU A 149 -1.31 -5.58 2.48
CA GLU A 149 -1.81 -6.83 3.06
C GLU A 149 -3.25 -7.13 2.61
N ALA A 150 -4.12 -6.11 2.54
CA ALA A 150 -5.47 -6.26 2.01
C ALA A 150 -5.45 -6.63 0.51
N PHE A 151 -4.48 -6.17 -0.26
CA PHE A 151 -4.28 -6.62 -1.64
C PHE A 151 -3.93 -8.11 -1.66
N ILE A 152 -2.95 -8.55 -0.87
CA ILE A 152 -2.54 -9.95 -0.78
C ILE A 152 -3.72 -10.84 -0.37
N GLU A 153 -4.50 -10.48 0.65
CA GLU A 153 -5.65 -11.29 1.09
C GLU A 153 -6.65 -11.51 -0.06
N ARG A 154 -6.90 -10.48 -0.87
CA ARG A 154 -7.80 -10.58 -2.02
C ARG A 154 -7.20 -11.37 -3.18
N LYS A 155 -5.90 -11.22 -3.43
CA LYS A 155 -5.27 -11.62 -4.69
C LYS A 155 -4.28 -12.78 -4.60
N ARG A 156 -3.99 -13.31 -3.40
CA ARG A 156 -3.05 -14.43 -3.22
C ARG A 156 -3.34 -15.66 -4.09
N HIS A 157 -4.59 -15.87 -4.49
CA HIS A 157 -4.98 -16.97 -5.36
C HIS A 157 -4.44 -16.85 -6.79
N ASP A 158 -4.15 -15.63 -7.25
CA ASP A 158 -3.52 -15.38 -8.56
C ASP A 158 -2.00 -15.65 -8.52
N TYR A 159 -1.40 -15.75 -7.32
CA TYR A 159 0.05 -15.85 -7.11
C TYR A 159 0.43 -17.10 -6.30
N ARG A 160 0.14 -18.28 -6.87
CA ARG A 160 0.30 -19.59 -6.20
C ARG A 160 1.72 -19.87 -5.69
N LYS A 161 2.75 -19.37 -6.39
CA LYS A 161 4.16 -19.56 -6.03
C LYS A 161 4.59 -18.74 -4.80
N GLY A 162 3.80 -17.75 -4.41
CA GLY A 162 4.08 -16.88 -3.28
C GLY A 162 3.91 -15.41 -3.63
N ILE A 163 3.42 -14.65 -2.65
CA ILE A 163 3.28 -13.20 -2.71
C ILE A 163 3.63 -12.63 -1.34
N ARG A 164 4.32 -11.50 -1.28
CA ARG A 164 4.76 -10.86 -0.03
C ARG A 164 4.62 -9.36 -0.08
N VAL A 165 4.63 -8.74 1.11
CA VAL A 165 4.92 -7.31 1.26
C VAL A 165 6.42 -7.14 1.46
N TYR A 166 7.04 -6.29 0.67
CA TYR A 166 8.41 -5.83 0.82
C TYR A 166 8.39 -4.32 1.06
N VAL A 167 9.01 -3.87 2.14
CA VAL A 167 9.10 -2.42 2.44
C VAL A 167 10.36 -1.86 1.82
N ASP A 168 10.19 -0.79 1.05
CA ASP A 168 11.30 -0.04 0.49
C ASP A 168 11.33 1.39 1.05
N ALA A 169 12.53 1.96 1.15
CA ALA A 169 12.73 3.31 1.63
C ALA A 169 12.81 4.28 0.43
N GLN A 170 11.79 5.13 0.28
CA GLN A 170 11.71 6.12 -0.79
C GLN A 170 12.47 7.42 -0.47
N THR A 171 13.59 7.36 0.26
CA THR A 171 14.31 8.54 0.77
C THR A 171 14.79 9.49 -0.34
N HIS A 172 15.01 8.98 -1.55
CA HIS A 172 15.38 9.78 -2.72
C HIS A 172 14.19 10.16 -3.64
N CYS A 173 12.97 9.69 -3.34
CA CYS A 173 11.77 10.05 -4.10
C CYS A 173 11.09 11.26 -3.46
N TRP A 174 11.70 12.44 -3.62
CA TRP A 174 11.25 13.67 -2.96
C TRP A 174 9.79 14.03 -3.25
N GLU A 175 9.31 13.80 -4.47
CA GLU A 175 7.91 14.06 -4.85
C GLU A 175 6.93 13.23 -4.00
N TYR A 176 7.21 11.93 -3.82
CA TYR A 176 6.39 11.04 -3.01
C TYR A 176 6.36 11.48 -1.55
N ASN A 177 7.53 11.77 -0.97
CA ASN A 177 7.60 12.16 0.44
C ASN A 177 6.95 13.54 0.67
N THR A 178 7.10 14.48 -0.27
CA THR A 178 6.44 15.80 -0.21
C THR A 178 4.92 15.67 -0.24
N ILE A 179 4.37 14.80 -1.10
CA ILE A 179 2.92 14.56 -1.17
C ILE A 179 2.43 13.88 0.13
N LYS A 180 3.15 12.86 0.62
CA LYS A 180 2.81 12.21 1.91
C LYS A 180 2.80 13.21 3.06
N GLU A 181 3.84 14.04 3.18
CA GLU A 181 3.88 15.10 4.19
C GLU A 181 2.74 16.10 4.04
N ALA A 182 2.41 16.52 2.83
CA ALA A 182 1.31 17.44 2.59
C ALA A 182 -0.04 16.84 3.01
N ILE A 183 -0.27 15.55 2.78
CA ILE A 183 -1.45 14.83 3.30
C ILE A 183 -1.43 14.80 4.83
N LEU A 184 -0.31 14.42 5.45
CA LEU A 184 -0.18 14.29 6.90
C LEU A 184 -0.30 15.61 7.65
N GLN A 185 0.10 16.72 7.02
CA GLN A 185 -0.03 18.09 7.53
C GLN A 185 -1.39 18.71 7.23
N GLY A 186 -2.26 18.03 6.46
CA GLY A 186 -3.57 18.54 6.09
C GLY A 186 -3.57 19.58 4.96
N ARG A 187 -2.46 19.75 4.24
CA ARG A 187 -2.37 20.60 3.04
C ARG A 187 -3.04 19.96 1.81
N ILE A 188 -3.09 18.64 1.76
CA ILE A 188 -3.86 17.87 0.78
C ILE A 188 -4.98 17.14 1.53
N GLY A 189 -6.23 17.28 1.05
CA GLY A 189 -7.41 16.72 1.69
C GLY A 189 -8.63 16.68 0.75
N LEU A 190 -9.80 16.36 1.29
CA LEU A 190 -11.04 16.30 0.52
C LEU A 190 -11.49 17.69 0.07
N THR A 191 -11.80 17.82 -1.23
CA THR A 191 -12.24 19.08 -1.82
C THR A 191 -13.59 19.56 -1.30
N ASP A 192 -14.51 18.64 -1.00
CA ASP A 192 -15.85 19.00 -0.54
C ASP A 192 -15.81 19.67 0.83
N GLU A 193 -14.87 19.24 1.68
CA GLU A 193 -14.61 19.85 2.98
C GLU A 193 -13.97 21.24 2.83
N LEU A 194 -12.97 21.36 1.95
CA LEU A 194 -12.35 22.64 1.60
C LEU A 194 -13.38 23.62 1.02
N GLN A 195 -14.27 23.13 0.16
CA GLN A 195 -15.32 23.94 -0.46
C GLN A 195 -16.34 24.39 0.58
N ARG A 196 -16.77 23.50 1.49
CA ARG A 196 -17.66 23.87 2.60
C ARG A 196 -17.03 24.94 3.50
N VAL A 197 -15.76 24.79 3.86
CA VAL A 197 -15.04 25.79 4.67
C VAL A 197 -14.96 27.14 3.95
N LYS A 198 -14.69 27.14 2.64
CA LYS A 198 -14.68 28.37 1.83
C LYS A 198 -16.06 29.03 1.76
N GLU A 199 -17.12 28.24 1.66
CA GLU A 199 -18.50 28.73 1.65
C GLU A 199 -18.89 29.32 3.00
N GLU A 200 -18.61 28.62 4.11
CA GLU A 200 -18.83 29.11 5.48
C GLU A 200 -18.07 30.42 5.76
N GLN A 201 -16.81 30.51 5.32
CA GLN A 201 -16.02 31.74 5.43
C GLN A 201 -16.57 32.88 4.59
N THR A 202 -16.99 32.59 3.36
CA THR A 202 -17.59 33.59 2.47
C THR A 202 -18.87 34.15 3.10
N ALA A 203 -19.72 33.27 3.63
CA ALA A 203 -20.93 33.67 4.36
C ALA A 203 -20.62 34.52 5.59
N LEU A 204 -19.58 34.20 6.36
CA LEU A 204 -19.14 35.00 7.50
C LEU A 204 -18.67 36.40 7.06
N ILE A 205 -17.89 36.48 5.98
CA ILE A 205 -17.41 37.75 5.43
C ILE A 205 -18.59 38.62 4.97
N GLU A 206 -19.56 38.03 4.27
CA GLU A 206 -20.77 38.74 3.84
C GLU A 206 -21.61 39.23 5.03
N PHE A 207 -21.77 38.40 6.06
CA PHE A 207 -22.46 38.79 7.29
C PHE A 207 -21.79 39.99 7.98
N ILE A 208 -20.45 39.99 8.08
CA ILE A 208 -19.69 41.09 8.67
C ILE A 208 -19.85 42.37 7.83
N LYS A 209 -19.81 42.27 6.49
CA LYS A 209 -20.03 43.42 5.60
C LYS A 209 -21.43 44.01 5.79
N SER A 210 -22.47 43.17 5.76
CA SER A 210 -23.85 43.59 5.98
C SER A 210 -24.04 44.28 7.34
N THR A 211 -23.42 43.73 8.40
CA THR A 211 -23.46 44.34 9.74
C THR A 211 -22.79 45.72 9.77
N ALA A 212 -21.68 45.89 9.04
CA ALA A 212 -21.01 47.19 8.93
C ALA A 212 -21.87 48.23 8.19
N ASP A 213 -22.59 47.82 7.14
CA ASP A 213 -23.49 48.70 6.38
C ASP A 213 -24.68 49.16 7.23
N VAL A 214 -25.27 48.28 8.05
CA VAL A 214 -26.34 48.64 9.01
C VAL A 214 -25.83 49.65 10.05
N LEU A 215 -24.60 49.50 10.53
CA LEU A 215 -24.00 50.45 11.48
C LEU A 215 -23.73 51.82 10.86
N ASP A 216 -23.35 51.86 9.58
CA ASP A 216 -23.23 53.11 8.83
C ASP A 216 -24.59 53.81 8.69
N GLU A 217 -25.64 53.05 8.36
CA GLU A 217 -27.00 53.57 8.25
C GLU A 217 -27.47 54.17 9.59
N LEU A 218 -27.31 53.44 10.70
CA LEU A 218 -27.63 53.92 12.05
C LEU A 218 -26.82 55.16 12.46
N SER A 219 -25.55 55.23 12.05
CA SER A 219 -24.70 56.41 12.25
C SER A 219 -25.22 57.63 11.49
N SER A 220 -25.73 57.42 10.27
CA SER A 220 -26.27 58.49 9.45
C SER A 220 -27.56 59.09 10.03
N GLU A 221 -28.40 58.25 10.65
CA GLU A 221 -29.69 58.62 11.24
C GLU A 221 -29.61 59.19 12.66
N THR A 222 -28.51 58.96 13.39
CA THR A 222 -28.36 59.43 14.76
C THR A 222 -27.91 60.90 14.85
N ASN A 223 -28.74 61.74 15.49
CA ASN A 223 -28.42 63.15 15.73
C ASN A 223 -27.49 63.41 16.93
N THR A 224 -27.30 62.41 17.79
CA THR A 224 -26.38 62.48 18.94
C THR A 224 -24.94 62.17 18.52
N SER A 225 -24.07 63.20 18.56
CA SER A 225 -22.67 63.13 18.11
C SER A 225 -21.86 61.97 18.69
N ARG A 226 -22.11 61.60 19.96
CA ARG A 226 -21.42 60.51 20.65
C ARG A 226 -21.81 59.12 20.12
N LEU A 227 -23.09 58.93 19.80
CA LEU A 227 -23.61 57.67 19.25
C LEU A 227 -23.24 57.51 17.77
N LYS A 228 -23.27 58.61 17.01
CA LYS A 228 -22.82 58.69 15.62
C LYS A 228 -21.34 58.31 15.45
N GLY A 229 -20.46 58.88 16.28
CA GLY A 229 -19.04 58.54 16.27
C GLY A 229 -18.76 57.09 16.67
N GLY A 230 -19.53 56.55 17.63
CA GLY A 230 -19.43 55.15 18.06
C GLY A 230 -19.81 54.15 16.95
N ALA A 231 -20.95 54.38 16.29
CA ALA A 231 -21.43 53.52 15.20
C ALA A 231 -20.49 53.54 13.98
N ALA A 232 -20.02 54.72 13.56
CA ALA A 232 -19.02 54.85 12.48
C ALA A 232 -17.69 54.16 12.83
N GLY A 233 -17.24 54.26 14.08
CA GLY A 233 -16.04 53.58 14.57
C GLY A 233 -16.16 52.05 14.52
N ALA A 234 -17.33 51.52 14.90
CA ALA A 234 -17.61 50.08 14.84
C ALA A 234 -17.66 49.56 13.40
N ALA A 235 -18.33 50.27 12.49
CA ALA A 235 -18.38 49.91 11.06
C ALA A 235 -16.99 49.93 10.40
N SER A 236 -16.15 50.92 10.75
CA SER A 236 -14.75 50.98 10.31
C SER A 236 -13.93 49.80 10.84
N GLY A 237 -14.12 49.43 12.11
CA GLY A 237 -13.48 48.26 12.73
C GLY A 237 -13.83 46.95 12.04
N LEU A 238 -15.11 46.73 11.72
CA LEU A 238 -15.57 45.54 11.01
C LEU A 238 -15.01 45.45 9.59
N ARG A 239 -14.97 46.56 8.84
CA ARG A 239 -14.36 46.58 7.50
C ARG A 239 -12.86 46.29 7.52
N LYS A 240 -12.15 46.76 8.56
CA LYS A 240 -10.74 46.41 8.76
C LYS A 240 -10.55 44.92 9.10
N ALA A 241 -11.48 44.32 9.84
CA ALA A 241 -11.48 42.89 10.12
C ALA A 241 -11.71 42.08 8.83
N VAL A 242 -12.65 42.49 7.98
CA VAL A 242 -12.90 41.87 6.66
C VAL A 242 -11.65 41.93 5.79
N ALA A 243 -10.98 43.08 5.68
CA ALA A 243 -9.77 43.21 4.87
C ALA A 243 -8.66 42.26 5.33
N ARG A 244 -8.45 42.14 6.65
CA ARG A 244 -7.46 41.22 7.23
C ARG A 244 -7.80 39.76 6.99
N LEU A 245 -9.08 39.40 7.12
CA LEU A 245 -9.56 38.05 6.82
C LEU A 245 -9.32 37.74 5.34
N SER A 246 -9.75 38.61 4.42
CA SER A 246 -9.53 38.41 2.98
C SER A 246 -8.05 38.32 2.59
N GLU A 247 -7.17 39.13 3.18
CA GLU A 247 -5.71 39.06 2.94
C GLU A 247 -5.08 37.75 3.43
N ALA A 248 -5.49 37.27 4.61
CA ALA A 248 -5.00 35.99 5.14
C ALA A 248 -5.33 34.82 4.19
N PHE A 249 -6.46 34.88 3.49
CA PHE A 249 -6.92 33.81 2.61
C PHE A 249 -6.37 33.88 1.17
N CYS A 250 -6.02 35.06 0.65
CA CYS A 250 -5.38 35.15 -0.66
C CYS A 250 -4.01 34.47 -0.71
N VAL A 251 -3.27 34.46 0.42
CA VAL A 251 -1.94 33.82 0.50
C VAL A 251 -2.03 32.29 0.48
N GLU A 252 -3.12 31.69 0.97
CA GLU A 252 -3.34 30.23 0.93
C GLU A 252 -3.79 29.69 -0.44
N SER A 253 -4.10 30.58 -1.39
CA SER A 253 -4.53 30.20 -2.75
C SER A 253 -3.44 30.25 -3.82
N ALA A 254 -2.24 30.75 -3.47
CA ALA A 254 -1.13 31.01 -4.39
C ALA A 254 0.14 30.17 -4.12
N ALA A 255 0.06 29.15 -3.28
CA ALA A 255 1.13 28.20 -2.98
C ALA A 255 0.65 26.76 -3.20
#